data_AF-A0A957NXI3-F1
#
_entry.id   AF-A0A957NXI3-F1
#
_cell.length_a   1.000
_cell.length_b   1.000
_cell.length_c   1.000
_cell.angle_alpha   90.00
_cell.angle_beta   90.00
_cell.angle_gamma   90.00
#
_symmetry.space_group_name_H-M   'P 1'
#
loop_
_entity.id
_entity.type
_entity.pdbx_description
1 polymer ?
#
loop_
_entity_poly.entity_id
_entity_poly.type
_entity_poly.pdbx_seq_one_letter_code
_entity_poly.pdbx_strand_id
1 'polypeptide(L)'
;MNQPKRIQLPQITISTRMPRPIVLQQSQCDFLKGLWVESTGYFPNAQGHITERAAEQADFYLLIYCLNGQGWFQSEEQMWMVKPGDL
;
A
#
# COMPACT_ATOMS: atom_id res chain seq x y z
N MET A 1 -5.24 -16.10 -20.72
CA MET A 1 -5.16 -15.74 -19.28
C MET A 1 -3.79 -15.12 -19.05
N ASN A 2 -3.68 -13.79 -19.11
CA ASN A 2 -2.40 -13.11 -18.87
C ASN A 2 -2.21 -12.92 -17.37
N GLN A 3 -1.17 -13.54 -16.81
CA GLN A 3 -0.69 -13.19 -15.49
C GLN A 3 -0.25 -11.72 -15.50
N PRO A 4 -0.58 -10.92 -14.48
CA PRO A 4 -0.06 -9.55 -14.41
C PRO A 4 1.47 -9.63 -14.36
N LYS A 5 2.13 -8.95 -15.31
CA LYS A 5 3.58 -8.87 -15.38
C LYS A 5 4.08 -8.32 -14.05
N ARG A 6 4.80 -9.16 -13.30
CA ARG A 6 5.48 -8.76 -12.06
C ARG A 6 6.51 -7.70 -12.43
N ILE A 7 6.21 -6.45 -12.12
CA ILE A 7 7.07 -5.31 -12.45
C ILE A 7 8.35 -5.44 -11.62
N GLN A 8 9.50 -5.34 -12.28
CA GLN A 8 10.78 -5.24 -11.59
C GLN A 8 10.81 -3.90 -10.86
N LEU A 9 10.71 -3.98 -9.53
CA LEU A 9 10.81 -2.82 -8.67
C LEU A 9 12.24 -2.25 -8.80
N PRO A 10 12.40 -0.92 -8.94
CA PRO A 10 13.71 -0.29 -9.01
C PRO A 10 14.54 -0.52 -7.74
N GLN A 11 15.84 -0.29 -7.87
CA GLN A 11 16.94 -0.83 -7.05
C GLN A 11 16.88 -0.60 -5.52
N ILE A 12 15.96 0.21 -5.00
CA ILE A 12 15.82 0.50 -3.55
C ILE A 12 14.34 0.50 -3.16
N THR A 13 13.65 -0.62 -3.32
CA THR A 13 12.34 -0.81 -2.67
C THR A 13 12.53 -1.59 -1.38
N ILE A 14 12.05 -1.03 -0.28
CA ILE A 14 12.01 -1.73 1.00
C ILE A 14 10.54 -2.07 1.27
N SER A 15 10.23 -3.33 1.47
CA SER A 15 8.93 -3.72 2.02
C SER A 15 9.15 -4.72 3.13
N THR A 16 8.41 -4.55 4.21
CA THR A 16 8.46 -5.45 5.36
C THR A 16 7.05 -5.79 5.79
N ARG A 17 6.85 -7.06 6.10
CA ARG A 17 5.62 -7.56 6.71
C ARG A 17 5.90 -7.81 8.18
N MET A 18 4.98 -7.37 9.04
CA MET A 18 5.13 -7.59 10.47
C MET A 18 5.04 -9.09 10.79
N PRO A 19 5.89 -9.60 11.70
CA PRO A 19 5.77 -10.98 12.16
C PRO A 19 4.37 -11.25 12.72
N ARG A 20 3.77 -12.39 12.34
CA ARG A 20 2.40 -12.74 12.72
C ARG A 20 2.11 -12.63 14.24
N PRO A 21 3.01 -13.03 15.16
CA PRO A 21 2.78 -12.87 16.60
C PRO A 21 2.57 -11.40 17.02
N ILE A 22 3.31 -10.47 16.39
CA ILE A 22 3.22 -9.04 16.69
C ILE A 22 1.88 -8.48 16.17
N VAL A 23 1.47 -8.88 14.96
CA VAL A 23 0.16 -8.48 14.41
C VAL A 23 -0.99 -8.95 15.31
N LEU A 24 -0.94 -10.19 15.80
CA LEU A 24 -1.95 -10.74 16.71
C LEU A 24 -1.97 -9.97 18.04
N GLN A 25 -0.81 -9.66 18.61
CA GLN A 25 -0.71 -8.86 19.83
C GLN A 25 -1.30 -7.45 19.64
N GLN A 26 -1.00 -6.80 18.50
CA GLN A 26 -1.55 -5.48 18.18
C GLN A 26 -3.08 -5.51 18.00
N SER A 27 -3.62 -6.55 17.34
CA SER A 27 -5.08 -6.69 17.15
C SER A 27 -5.87 -6.87 18.46
N GLN A 28 -5.20 -7.32 19.52
CA GLN A 28 -5.78 -7.47 20.85
C GLN A 28 -5.66 -6.19 21.70
N CYS A 29 -4.89 -5.20 21.24
CA CYS A 29 -4.75 -3.92 21.94
C CYS A 29 -5.91 -3.00 21.60
N ASP A 30 -6.75 -2.68 22.59
CA ASP A 30 -7.93 -1.83 22.40
C ASP A 30 -7.60 -0.46 21.82
N PHE A 31 -6.45 0.13 22.19
CA PHE A 31 -5.97 1.41 21.68
C PHE A 31 -5.59 1.39 20.19
N LEU A 32 -5.32 0.20 19.64
CA LEU A 32 -4.90 0.02 18.25
C LEU A 32 -6.03 -0.53 17.35
N LYS A 33 -7.26 -0.66 17.86
CA LYS A 33 -8.40 -1.15 17.08
C LYS A 33 -8.58 -0.32 15.80
N GLY A 34 -8.48 -0.99 14.65
CA GLY A 34 -8.62 -0.39 13.32
C GLY A 34 -7.35 0.28 12.77
N LEU A 35 -6.24 0.30 13.54
CA LEU A 35 -5.01 1.00 13.19
C LEU A 35 -3.76 0.20 13.61
N TRP A 36 -3.72 -1.09 13.29
CA TRP A 36 -2.48 -1.87 13.41
C TRP A 36 -1.82 -2.03 12.03
N VAL A 37 -0.49 -2.06 12.03
CA VAL A 37 0.31 -2.16 10.81
C VAL A 37 0.53 -3.63 10.48
N GLU A 38 0.05 -4.06 9.31
CA GLU A 38 0.27 -5.41 8.79
C GLU A 38 1.57 -5.48 7.98
N SER A 39 1.81 -4.44 7.18
CA SER A 39 3.01 -4.27 6.36
C SER A 39 3.29 -2.79 6.11
N THR A 40 4.54 -2.49 5.78
CA THR A 40 4.98 -1.15 5.36
C THR A 40 5.96 -1.26 4.21
N GLY A 41 6.03 -0.23 3.38
CA GLY A 41 7.00 -0.18 2.30
C GLY A 41 7.38 1.23 1.90
N TYR A 42 8.58 1.35 1.34
CA TYR A 42 9.16 2.56 0.79
C TYR A 42 9.54 2.30 -0.67
N PHE A 43 8.93 3.09 -1.56
CA PHE A 43 9.03 2.95 -3.01
C PHE A 43 9.50 4.29 -3.62
N PRO A 44 10.81 4.61 -3.53
CA PRO A 44 11.34 5.90 -3.98
C PRO A 44 11.17 6.13 -5.49
N ASN A 45 11.08 5.05 -6.27
CA ASN A 45 10.79 5.10 -7.69
C ASN A 45 9.59 4.17 -7.97
N ALA A 46 8.38 4.73 -7.96
CA ALA A 46 7.15 3.95 -8.19
C ALA A 46 6.67 4.01 -9.65
N GLN A 47 7.50 4.48 -10.59
CA GLN A 47 7.09 4.61 -11.99
C GLN A 47 6.66 3.24 -12.56
N GLY A 48 5.43 3.21 -13.08
CA GLY A 48 4.83 1.99 -13.61
C GLY A 48 4.28 1.03 -12.55
N HIS A 49 4.49 1.27 -11.25
CA HIS A 49 3.94 0.43 -10.18
C HIS A 49 2.42 0.59 -10.08
N ILE A 50 1.69 -0.40 -10.57
CA ILE A 50 0.22 -0.44 -10.55
C ILE A 50 -0.22 -1.60 -9.66
N THR A 51 -1.12 -1.32 -8.74
CA THR A 51 -1.79 -2.34 -7.92
C THR A 51 -3.29 -2.12 -8.02
N GLU A 52 -4.01 -3.17 -8.41
CA GLU A 52 -5.47 -3.19 -8.45
C GLU A 52 -5.95 -4.17 -7.37
N ARG A 53 -6.99 -3.79 -6.62
CA ARG A 53 -7.60 -4.62 -5.58
C ARG A 53 -9.11 -4.55 -5.72
N ALA A 54 -9.75 -5.70 -5.86
CA ALA A 54 -11.21 -5.77 -5.76
C ALA A 54 -11.63 -5.47 -4.33
N ALA A 55 -12.80 -4.85 -4.14
CA ALA A 55 -13.33 -4.51 -2.80
C ALA A 55 -13.44 -5.74 -1.88
N GLU A 56 -13.80 -6.89 -2.46
CA GLU A 56 -13.92 -8.18 -1.78
C GLU A 56 -12.55 -8.76 -1.32
N GLN A 57 -11.44 -8.19 -1.80
CA GLN A 57 -10.06 -8.60 -1.51
C GLN A 57 -9.32 -7.56 -0.64
N ALA A 58 -10.04 -6.54 -0.18
CA ALA A 58 -9.50 -5.46 0.63
C ALA A 58 -9.54 -5.81 2.13
N ASP A 59 -8.79 -6.83 2.54
CA ASP A 59 -8.71 -7.28 3.95
C ASP A 59 -8.06 -6.25 4.91
N PHE A 60 -7.47 -5.20 4.35
CA PHE A 60 -6.77 -4.15 5.09
C PHE A 60 -6.73 -2.85 4.29
N TYR A 61 -6.72 -1.73 5.02
CA TYR A 61 -6.56 -0.40 4.49
C TYR A 61 -5.12 -0.15 4.03
N LEU A 62 -4.97 0.65 2.97
CA LEU A 62 -3.68 1.16 2.52
C LEU A 62 -3.59 2.64 2.85
N LEU A 63 -2.47 3.04 3.44
CA LEU A 63 -2.12 4.44 3.66
C LEU A 63 -0.90 4.75 2.82
N ILE A 64 -1.01 5.69 1.89
CA ILE A 64 0.05 6.01 0.92
C ILE A 64 0.39 7.48 1.04
N TYR A 65 1.60 7.79 1.50
CA TYR A 65 2.11 9.15 1.54
C TYR A 65 3.06 9.39 0.36
N CYS A 66 2.76 10.37 -0.47
CA CYS A 66 3.61 10.71 -1.61
C CYS A 66 4.74 11.66 -1.18
N LEU A 67 5.98 11.16 -1.25
CA LEU A 67 7.17 11.93 -0.86
C LEU A 67 7.71 12.82 -2.00
N ASN A 68 7.61 12.35 -3.24
CA ASN A 68 8.11 13.04 -4.44
C ASN A 68 7.43 12.46 -5.69
N GLY A 69 7.52 13.19 -6.81
CA GLY A 69 6.94 12.80 -8.09
C GLY A 69 5.43 13.03 -8.10
N GLN A 70 4.71 12.19 -8.86
CA GLN A 70 3.26 12.21 -8.91
C GLN A 70 2.73 10.82 -9.25
N GLY A 71 1.53 10.53 -8.76
CA GLY A 71 0.79 9.32 -9.08
C GLY A 71 -0.69 9.61 -9.20
N TRP A 72 -1.48 8.55 -9.27
CA TRP A 72 -2.92 8.63 -9.23
C TRP A 72 -3.46 7.41 -8.50
N PHE A 73 -4.63 7.56 -7.90
CA PHE A 73 -5.45 6.42 -7.51
C PHE A 73 -6.81 6.56 -8.16
N GLN A 74 -7.44 5.42 -8.43
CA GLN A 74 -8.77 5.36 -8.99
C GLN A 74 -9.64 4.52 -8.05
N SER A 75 -10.84 5.02 -7.77
CA SER A 75 -11.89 4.30 -7.05
C SER A 75 -13.17 4.50 -7.85
N GLU A 76 -13.83 3.41 -8.18
CA GLU A 76 -14.99 3.41 -9.08
C GLU A 76 -14.64 4.12 -10.41
N GLU A 77 -15.41 5.14 -10.78
CA GLU A 77 -15.21 5.93 -12.02
C GLU A 77 -14.41 7.22 -11.80
N GLN A 78 -13.94 7.47 -10.57
CA GLN A 78 -13.23 8.69 -10.22
C GLN A 78 -11.73 8.44 -10.06
N MET A 79 -10.95 9.38 -10.58
CA MET A 79 -9.49 9.37 -10.51
C MET A 79 -9.01 10.62 -9.81
N TRP A 80 -8.08 10.45 -8.87
CA TRP A 80 -7.46 11.53 -8.13
C TRP A 80 -5.96 11.51 -8.36
N MET A 81 -5.41 12.69 -8.63
CA MET A 81 -3.97 12.88 -8.70
C MET A 81 -3.41 12.97 -7.28
N VAL A 82 -2.30 12.28 -7.04
CA VAL A 82 -1.57 12.32 -5.78
C VAL A 82 -0.24 13.03 -6.03
N LYS A 83 0.02 14.08 -5.26
CA LYS A 83 1.21 14.94 -5.33
C LYS A 83 1.99 14.85 -4.03
N PRO A 84 3.24 15.37 -4.00
CA PRO A 84 4.04 15.33 -2.79
C PRO A 84 3.34 16.05 -1.64
N GLY A 85 3.24 15.38 -0.49
CA GLY A 85 2.50 15.86 0.68
C GLY A 85 1.08 15.31 0.83
N ASP A 86 0.53 14.66 -0.20
CA ASP A 86 -0.79 14.02 -0.13
C ASP A 86 -0.73 12.65 0.56
N LEU A 87 -1.83 12.28 1.21
CA LEU A 87 -2.05 11.05 1.99
C LEU A 87 -3.36 10.35 1.57
#